data_AF-A0A2N0WKP8-F1
#
_entry.id   AF-A0A2N0WKP8-F1
#
_cell.length_a   1.000
_cell.length_b   1.000
_cell.length_c   1.000
_cell.angle_alpha   90.00
_cell.angle_beta   90.00
_cell.angle_gamma   90.00
#
_symmetry.space_group_name_H-M   'P 1'
#
loop_
_entity.id
_entity.type
_entity.pdbx_description
1 polymer ?
#
loop_
_entity_poly.entity_id
_entity_poly.type
_entity_poly.pdbx_seq_one_letter_code
_entity_poly.pdbx_strand_id
1 'polypeptide(L)'
;MIYVGQLIKVPSPQQELLVCHVSLDYRFAAVADAKHVSSKDNFSKPKAWKVTDLVALIRKKGVESEQFDYPGEMSFSDKELIKQSRETWLINRDWKHWLTAPLTTPELINQYIYGEGVADELEELIKSNLANADLLKAKLLKVNSDKKKEVWTTKGAYYNALNRYIVFGCHPNALLPCKLKNSGSNYKVPLKIEDRNIKRGRKPVRQARISAPNIGITAEHKSNIAKLVKFLKSEKGKKEYPNFTFKKAIELYQFNFETTILEREIEGEIHQIRIPFEREEDCLSEEQVYYHLKRIIDKQLYLQIKHGNISYEKDFADRQGSALEGVIGSTYRYEIDATVLDVYVRYPFDTTGQYSMGRPVLYLVIDVYSTMIVGFYLGFDGPNWEGAAQALVNACSCKVEFAARFNYSITEGDWPAHHVPVQAAVDNGTEQPDKVISTVLQAELGIRGYSFAAVYRGDAKGTVEGAFRC
;
A
#
# COMPACT_ATOMS: atom_id res chain seq x y z
N MET A 1 43.30 20.81 -1.59
CA MET A 1 43.52 19.46 -2.12
C MET A 1 42.47 19.22 -3.20
N ILE A 2 42.84 18.64 -4.34
CA ILE A 2 41.86 18.25 -5.39
C ILE A 2 41.46 16.80 -5.15
N TYR A 3 40.16 16.51 -5.18
CA TYR A 3 39.62 15.17 -4.99
C TYR A 3 38.43 14.91 -5.92
N VAL A 4 38.11 13.63 -6.13
CA VAL A 4 36.98 13.20 -6.98
C VAL A 4 35.64 13.54 -6.31
N GLY A 5 34.72 14.12 -7.07
CA GLY A 5 33.44 14.61 -6.57
C GLY A 5 33.51 16.04 -6.02
N GLN A 6 34.62 16.74 -6.20
CA GLN A 6 34.72 18.14 -5.85
C GLN A 6 34.02 19.01 -6.91
N LEU A 7 33.02 19.78 -6.49
CA LEU A 7 32.34 20.79 -7.31
C LEU A 7 33.03 22.14 -7.10
N ILE A 8 33.40 22.80 -8.20
CA ILE A 8 34.02 24.13 -8.20
C ILE A 8 33.08 25.08 -8.94
N LYS A 9 32.51 26.06 -8.23
CA LYS A 9 31.60 27.07 -8.78
C LYS A 9 32.38 28.34 -9.09
N VAL A 10 32.49 28.66 -10.38
CA VAL A 10 33.16 29.87 -10.88
C VAL A 10 32.08 30.90 -11.23
N PRO A 11 32.09 32.12 -10.66
CA PRO A 11 31.02 33.10 -10.87
C PRO A 11 31.09 33.82 -12.22
N SER A 12 32.28 33.97 -12.82
CA SER A 12 32.45 34.67 -14.10
C SER A 12 33.57 34.05 -14.94
N PRO A 13 33.27 33.42 -16.10
CA PRO A 13 31.92 33.05 -16.55
C PRO A 13 31.26 32.05 -15.58
N GLN A 14 29.93 32.06 -15.49
CA GLN A 14 29.19 31.18 -14.57
C GLN A 14 29.32 29.70 -14.99
N GLN A 15 30.28 29.01 -14.38
CA GLN A 15 30.63 27.62 -14.68
C GLN A 15 30.63 26.78 -13.42
N GLU A 16 30.12 25.56 -13.54
CA GLU A 16 30.14 24.57 -12.48
C GLU A 16 31.01 23.40 -12.94
N LEU A 17 32.19 23.30 -12.37
CA LEU A 17 33.21 22.34 -12.77
C LEU A 17 33.24 21.18 -11.77
N LEU A 18 32.87 20.00 -12.22
CA LEU A 18 32.91 18.77 -11.42
C LEU A 18 34.22 18.03 -11.69
N VAL A 19 35.03 17.83 -10.65
CA VAL A 19 36.20 16.96 -10.69
C VAL A 19 35.74 15.51 -10.67
N CYS A 20 35.91 14.80 -11.78
CA CYS A 20 35.35 13.46 -12.00
C CYS A 20 36.38 12.34 -11.77
N HIS A 21 37.66 12.61 -12.03
CA HIS A 21 38.75 11.64 -11.94
C HIS A 21 40.08 12.38 -11.73
N VAL A 22 41.06 11.73 -11.09
CA VAL A 22 42.43 12.26 -10.91
C VAL A 22 43.42 11.27 -11.51
N SER A 23 44.41 11.76 -12.25
CA SER A 23 45.41 10.90 -12.89
C SER A 23 46.22 10.11 -11.85
N LEU A 24 46.76 8.96 -12.26
CA LEU A 24 47.54 8.08 -11.35
C LEU A 24 48.80 8.78 -10.80
N ASP A 25 49.36 9.72 -11.56
CA ASP A 25 50.51 10.52 -11.16
C ASP A 25 50.13 11.83 -10.42
N TYR A 26 48.83 12.06 -10.17
CA TYR A 26 48.27 13.24 -9.53
C TYR A 26 48.59 14.58 -10.19
N ARG A 27 49.07 14.58 -11.44
CA ARG A 27 49.39 15.81 -12.19
C ARG A 27 48.16 16.43 -12.84
N PHE A 28 47.20 15.61 -13.21
CA PHE A 28 46.00 16.02 -13.94
C PHE A 28 44.73 15.58 -13.24
N ALA A 29 43.65 16.32 -13.47
CA ALA A 29 42.30 15.96 -13.06
C ALA A 29 41.35 16.11 -14.25
N ALA A 30 40.39 15.20 -14.34
CA ALA A 30 39.34 15.22 -15.35
C ALA A 30 38.18 16.06 -14.84
N VAL A 31 37.73 17.03 -15.62
CA VAL A 31 36.69 17.98 -15.24
C VAL A 31 35.54 17.90 -16.25
N ALA A 32 34.32 17.77 -15.73
CA ALA A 32 33.09 17.84 -16.52
C ALA A 32 32.25 19.03 -16.07
N ASP A 33 31.36 19.50 -16.95
CA ASP A 33 30.40 20.55 -16.60
C ASP A 33 29.24 19.95 -15.79
N ALA A 34 29.08 20.40 -14.55
CA ALA A 34 28.05 19.91 -13.65
C ALA A 34 26.64 20.28 -14.13
N LYS A 35 26.46 21.34 -14.93
CA LYS A 35 25.14 21.66 -15.51
C LYS A 35 24.64 20.52 -16.39
N HIS A 36 25.55 19.86 -17.13
CA HIS A 36 25.21 18.69 -17.94
C HIS A 36 24.77 17.47 -17.10
N VAL A 37 25.17 17.41 -15.82
CA VAL A 37 24.70 16.37 -14.89
C VAL A 37 23.18 16.41 -14.71
N SER A 38 22.57 17.60 -14.81
CA SER A 38 21.11 17.78 -14.78
C SER A 38 20.42 17.69 -16.15
N SER A 39 21.15 17.93 -17.27
CA SER A 39 20.62 17.99 -18.65
C SER A 39 20.14 16.66 -19.24
N LYS A 40 19.32 16.61 -20.31
CA LYS A 40 18.96 15.31 -20.93
C LYS A 40 20.06 14.71 -21.82
N ASP A 41 21.13 15.46 -22.04
CA ASP A 41 22.12 15.14 -23.06
C ASP A 41 23.12 14.08 -22.60
N ASN A 42 23.76 13.43 -23.58
CA ASN A 42 24.88 12.53 -23.31
C ASN A 42 26.07 13.34 -22.77
N PHE A 43 26.84 12.73 -21.86
CA PHE A 43 28.06 13.37 -21.35
C PHE A 43 29.13 13.40 -22.44
N SER A 44 29.68 14.59 -22.66
CA SER A 44 30.92 14.75 -23.42
C SER A 44 32.11 14.16 -22.65
N LYS A 45 33.20 13.91 -23.37
CA LYS A 45 34.46 13.45 -22.76
C LYS A 45 34.93 14.49 -21.72
N PRO A 46 35.19 14.10 -20.46
CA PRO A 46 35.74 14.99 -19.46
C PRO A 46 37.07 15.61 -19.93
N LYS A 47 37.26 16.89 -19.63
CA LYS A 47 38.46 17.64 -20.05
C LYS A 47 39.57 17.45 -19.03
N ALA A 48 40.79 17.18 -19.48
CA ALA A 48 41.96 17.15 -18.63
C ALA A 48 42.40 18.57 -18.23
N TRP A 49 42.65 18.78 -16.95
CA TRP A 49 43.17 20.01 -16.36
C TRP A 49 44.38 19.67 -15.50
N LYS A 50 45.38 20.57 -15.42
CA LYS A 50 46.46 20.39 -14.45
C LYS A 50 45.91 20.64 -13.05
N VAL A 51 46.32 19.80 -12.10
CA VAL A 51 45.92 19.95 -10.69
C VAL A 51 46.38 21.30 -10.12
N THR A 52 47.55 21.78 -10.52
CA THR A 52 48.07 23.11 -10.16
C THR A 52 47.13 24.25 -10.57
N ASP A 53 46.57 24.15 -11.77
CA ASP A 53 45.72 25.18 -12.35
C ASP A 53 44.35 25.20 -11.66
N LEU A 54 43.82 24.03 -11.30
CA LEU A 54 42.59 23.91 -10.51
C LEU A 54 42.78 24.45 -9.09
N VAL A 55 43.91 24.15 -8.44
CA VAL A 55 44.22 24.72 -7.11
C VAL A 55 44.34 26.24 -7.19
N ALA A 56 44.99 26.77 -8.23
CA ALA A 56 45.07 28.21 -8.46
C ALA A 56 43.69 28.83 -8.72
N LEU A 57 42.80 28.13 -9.44
CA LEU A 57 41.43 28.55 -9.69
C LEU A 57 40.61 28.66 -8.39
N ILE A 58 40.66 27.63 -7.54
CA ILE A 58 39.94 27.60 -6.25
C ILE A 58 40.40 28.72 -5.31
N ARG A 59 41.67 29.13 -5.38
CA ARG A 59 42.21 30.23 -4.57
C ARG A 59 41.75 31.63 -5.02
N LYS A 60 41.12 31.77 -6.20
CA LYS A 60 40.62 33.06 -6.67
C LYS A 60 39.41 33.52 -5.84
N LYS A 61 39.33 34.84 -5.61
CA LYS A 61 38.23 35.44 -4.85
C LYS A 61 36.88 35.17 -5.55
N GLY A 62 35.91 34.65 -4.79
CA GLY A 62 34.56 34.37 -5.26
C GLY A 62 34.34 32.99 -5.90
N VAL A 63 35.38 32.13 -5.96
CA VAL A 63 35.21 30.73 -6.35
C VAL A 63 34.86 29.90 -5.12
N GLU A 64 33.76 29.15 -5.21
CA GLU A 64 33.33 28.23 -4.14
C GLU A 64 33.74 26.80 -4.50
N SER A 65 34.07 26.01 -3.48
CA SER A 65 34.35 24.59 -3.63
C SER A 65 33.61 23.79 -2.57
N GLU A 66 32.85 22.80 -3.02
CA GLU A 66 32.04 21.93 -2.17
C GLU A 66 32.06 20.49 -2.68
N GLN A 67 31.53 19.56 -1.87
CA GLN A 67 31.28 18.19 -2.33
C GLN A 67 30.06 18.18 -3.24
N PHE A 68 30.17 17.54 -4.40
CA PHE A 68 29.05 17.33 -5.30
C PHE A 68 28.03 16.36 -4.70
N ASP A 69 26.76 16.77 -4.67
CA ASP A 69 25.66 15.92 -4.24
C ASP A 69 25.20 15.02 -5.39
N TYR A 70 25.62 13.76 -5.34
CA TYR A 70 25.28 12.77 -6.36
C TYR A 70 23.79 12.37 -6.27
N PRO A 71 23.14 12.00 -7.39
CA PRO A 71 21.78 11.48 -7.36
C PRO A 71 21.66 10.31 -6.38
N GLY A 72 20.71 10.38 -5.44
CA GLY A 72 20.55 9.38 -4.38
C GLY A 72 20.35 7.94 -4.88
N GLU A 73 19.91 7.76 -6.13
CA GLU A 73 19.85 6.43 -6.75
C GLU A 73 21.21 5.72 -6.80
N MET A 74 22.29 6.47 -6.90
CA MET A 74 23.64 5.93 -7.02
C MET A 74 24.16 5.37 -5.70
N SER A 75 23.65 5.86 -4.56
CA SER A 75 24.02 5.39 -3.22
C SER A 75 23.20 4.17 -2.76
N PHE A 76 22.15 3.80 -3.51
CA PHE A 76 21.33 2.63 -3.17
C PHE A 76 22.06 1.31 -3.43
N SER A 77 21.85 0.37 -2.51
CA SER A 77 22.27 -1.03 -2.70
C SER A 77 21.34 -1.75 -3.68
N ASP A 78 21.82 -2.85 -4.26
CA ASP A 78 21.01 -3.69 -5.16
C ASP A 78 19.75 -4.20 -4.47
N LYS A 79 19.82 -4.55 -3.17
CA LYS A 79 18.66 -4.94 -2.36
C LYS A 79 17.61 -3.84 -2.26
N GLU A 80 18.06 -2.60 -2.05
CA GLU A 80 17.18 -1.43 -1.96
C GLU A 80 16.51 -1.12 -3.30
N LEU A 81 17.26 -1.24 -4.42
CA LEU A 81 16.70 -1.06 -5.76
C LEU A 81 15.64 -2.12 -6.10
N ILE A 82 15.85 -3.37 -5.69
CA ILE A 82 14.85 -4.45 -5.82
C ILE A 82 13.60 -4.15 -4.99
N LYS A 83 13.78 -3.72 -3.72
CA LYS A 83 12.67 -3.33 -2.84
C LYS A 83 11.81 -2.21 -3.43
N GLN A 84 12.42 -1.29 -4.19
CA GLN A 84 11.73 -0.22 -4.91
C GLN A 84 11.15 -0.66 -6.28
N SER A 85 11.10 -1.97 -6.57
CA SER A 85 10.65 -2.54 -7.86
C SER A 85 11.42 -1.99 -9.07
N ARG A 86 12.74 -1.82 -8.93
CA ARG A 86 13.62 -1.29 -9.99
C ARG A 86 14.57 -2.33 -10.56
N GLU A 87 14.18 -3.62 -10.64
CA GLU A 87 15.08 -4.66 -11.18
C GLU A 87 15.52 -4.36 -12.62
N THR A 88 14.63 -3.74 -13.42
CA THR A 88 14.96 -3.32 -14.79
C THR A 88 16.09 -2.30 -14.86
N TRP A 89 16.32 -1.52 -13.80
CA TRP A 89 17.44 -0.56 -13.75
C TRP A 89 18.76 -1.27 -13.52
N LEU A 90 18.77 -2.28 -12.63
CA LEU A 90 19.93 -3.14 -12.37
C LEU A 90 20.34 -3.88 -13.65
N ILE A 91 19.38 -4.51 -14.33
CA ILE A 91 19.62 -5.20 -15.60
C ILE A 91 20.25 -4.25 -16.64
N ASN A 92 19.74 -3.03 -16.77
CA ASN A 92 20.28 -2.05 -17.70
C ASN A 92 21.65 -1.50 -17.28
N ARG A 93 21.90 -1.32 -15.98
CA ARG A 93 23.19 -0.90 -15.42
C ARG A 93 24.25 -1.95 -15.71
N ASP A 94 23.97 -3.20 -15.36
CA ASP A 94 24.91 -4.32 -15.48
C ASP A 94 25.21 -4.62 -16.94
N TRP A 95 24.21 -4.59 -17.81
CA TRP A 95 24.43 -4.73 -19.26
C TRP A 95 25.40 -3.69 -19.80
N LYS A 96 25.20 -2.40 -19.46
CA LYS A 96 26.13 -1.33 -19.86
C LYS A 96 27.52 -1.57 -19.29
N HIS A 97 27.60 -1.91 -18.00
CA HIS A 97 28.85 -2.13 -17.31
C HIS A 97 29.63 -3.30 -17.92
N TRP A 98 28.99 -4.43 -18.20
CA TRP A 98 29.64 -5.59 -18.82
C TRP A 98 30.17 -5.28 -20.21
N LEU A 99 29.42 -4.52 -21.03
CA LEU A 99 29.88 -4.13 -22.35
C LEU A 99 31.12 -3.23 -22.28
N THR A 100 31.21 -2.34 -21.28
CA THR A 100 32.32 -1.39 -21.14
C THR A 100 33.42 -1.82 -20.19
N ALA A 101 33.24 -2.90 -19.42
CA ALA A 101 34.12 -3.27 -18.31
C ALA A 101 35.62 -3.35 -18.68
N PRO A 102 36.00 -3.84 -19.87
CA PRO A 102 37.42 -3.83 -20.25
C PRO A 102 38.01 -2.43 -20.38
N LEU A 103 37.22 -1.39 -20.70
CA LEU A 103 37.68 0.00 -20.79
C LEU A 103 37.65 0.76 -19.46
N THR A 104 37.11 0.16 -18.39
CA THR A 104 36.96 0.82 -17.09
C THR A 104 38.15 0.58 -16.15
N THR A 105 39.24 0.00 -16.63
CA THR A 105 40.46 -0.17 -15.82
C THR A 105 41.13 1.19 -15.56
N PRO A 106 41.80 1.38 -14.41
CA PRO A 106 42.48 2.64 -14.11
C PRO A 106 43.46 3.08 -15.21
N GLU A 107 44.18 2.13 -15.82
CA GLU A 107 45.15 2.39 -16.87
C GLU A 107 44.48 2.92 -18.15
N LEU A 108 43.41 2.25 -18.61
CA LEU A 108 42.70 2.64 -19.82
C LEU A 108 41.89 3.92 -19.63
N ILE A 109 41.37 4.17 -18.43
CA ILE A 109 40.75 5.46 -18.10
C ILE A 109 41.79 6.58 -18.15
N ASN A 110 43.00 6.35 -17.62
CA ASN A 110 44.08 7.34 -17.70
C ASN A 110 44.52 7.59 -19.14
N GLN A 111 44.71 6.53 -19.93
CA GLN A 111 45.03 6.64 -21.35
C GLN A 111 43.91 7.35 -22.13
N TYR A 112 42.65 7.04 -21.81
CA TYR A 112 41.50 7.68 -22.44
C TYR A 112 41.45 9.17 -22.17
N ILE A 113 41.58 9.60 -20.91
CA ILE A 113 41.40 11.00 -20.54
C ILE A 113 42.67 11.83 -20.80
N TYR A 114 43.84 11.31 -20.42
CA TYR A 114 45.10 12.06 -20.36
C TYR A 114 46.12 11.65 -21.43
N GLY A 115 45.91 10.54 -22.13
CA GLY A 115 46.79 10.05 -23.20
C GLY A 115 46.21 10.23 -24.60
N GLU A 116 46.57 9.33 -25.51
CA GLU A 116 46.19 9.37 -26.93
C GLU A 116 44.74 8.92 -27.19
N GLY A 117 44.03 8.42 -26.17
CA GLY A 117 42.69 7.84 -26.29
C GLY A 117 42.72 6.31 -26.28
N VAL A 118 41.54 5.70 -26.49
CA VAL A 118 41.36 4.23 -26.43
C VAL A 118 40.63 3.70 -27.67
N ALA A 119 40.95 4.25 -28.84
CA ALA A 119 40.19 3.99 -30.06
C ALA A 119 40.36 2.54 -30.56
N ASP A 120 41.58 2.00 -30.48
CA ASP A 120 41.92 0.66 -30.95
C ASP A 120 41.38 -0.40 -30.00
N GLU A 121 41.56 -0.20 -28.69
CA GLU A 121 41.02 -1.06 -27.64
C GLU A 121 39.48 -1.10 -27.68
N LEU A 122 38.85 0.03 -28.02
CA LEU A 122 37.41 0.08 -28.22
C LEU A 122 36.98 -0.73 -29.46
N GLU A 123 37.72 -0.68 -30.57
CA GLU A 123 37.40 -1.49 -31.75
C GLU A 123 37.52 -2.99 -31.47
N GLU A 124 38.57 -3.40 -30.76
CA GLU A 124 38.75 -4.79 -30.34
C GLU A 124 37.64 -5.24 -29.37
N LEU A 125 37.27 -4.36 -28.43
CA LEU A 125 36.17 -4.64 -27.50
C LEU A 125 34.84 -4.83 -28.23
N ILE A 126 34.54 -4.00 -29.23
CA ILE A 126 33.32 -4.14 -30.03
C ILE A 126 33.30 -5.49 -30.75
N LYS A 127 34.42 -5.88 -31.39
CA LYS A 127 34.56 -7.18 -32.07
C LYS A 127 34.39 -8.34 -31.08
N SER A 128 35.03 -8.26 -29.92
CA SER A 128 34.95 -9.28 -28.87
C SER A 128 33.53 -9.41 -28.30
N ASN A 129 32.84 -8.31 -28.02
CA ASN A 129 31.48 -8.33 -27.51
C ASN A 129 30.49 -8.89 -28.55
N LEU A 130 30.70 -8.61 -29.84
CA LEU A 130 29.88 -9.17 -30.92
C LEU A 130 30.10 -10.69 -31.07
N ALA A 131 31.35 -11.15 -31.03
CA ALA A 131 31.68 -12.57 -31.07
C ALA A 131 31.11 -13.34 -29.86
N ASN A 132 31.06 -12.70 -28.69
CA ASN A 132 30.57 -13.29 -27.44
C ASN A 132 29.11 -12.89 -27.10
N ALA A 133 28.34 -12.40 -28.08
CA ALA A 133 27.01 -11.84 -27.84
C ALA A 133 26.06 -12.83 -27.17
N ASP A 134 26.08 -14.10 -27.57
CA ASP A 134 25.20 -15.13 -27.01
C ASP A 134 25.56 -15.47 -25.56
N LEU A 135 26.86 -15.48 -25.23
CA LEU A 135 27.33 -15.69 -23.85
C LEU A 135 26.97 -14.51 -22.95
N LEU A 136 27.08 -13.27 -23.45
CA LEU A 136 26.63 -12.07 -22.75
C LEU A 136 25.12 -12.09 -22.50
N LYS A 137 24.32 -12.49 -23.50
CA LYS A 137 22.86 -12.66 -23.36
C LYS A 137 22.49 -13.77 -22.38
N ALA A 138 23.24 -14.88 -22.36
CA ALA A 138 23.01 -15.97 -21.41
C ALA A 138 23.26 -15.53 -19.95
N LYS A 139 24.24 -14.65 -19.70
CA LYS A 139 24.43 -14.01 -18.39
C LYS A 139 23.21 -13.16 -17.99
N LEU A 140 22.55 -12.50 -18.95
CA LEU A 140 21.34 -11.72 -18.73
C LEU A 140 20.12 -12.59 -18.41
N LEU A 141 19.94 -13.72 -19.08
CA LEU A 141 18.79 -14.63 -18.89
C LEU A 141 18.74 -15.27 -17.49
N LYS A 142 19.88 -15.39 -16.80
CA LYS A 142 19.91 -15.76 -15.36
C LYS A 142 19.28 -14.70 -14.45
N VAL A 143 19.12 -13.47 -14.95
CA VAL A 143 18.47 -12.35 -14.31
C VAL A 143 17.12 -12.13 -14.99
N ASN A 144 16.11 -12.86 -14.49
CA ASN A 144 14.70 -12.90 -14.93
C ASN A 144 14.23 -11.69 -15.77
N SER A 145 14.45 -11.69 -17.09
CA SER A 145 14.13 -10.55 -17.95
C SER A 145 13.67 -10.95 -19.35
N ASP A 146 12.40 -10.67 -19.64
CA ASP A 146 11.74 -10.88 -20.95
C ASP A 146 12.20 -9.91 -22.06
N LYS A 147 13.28 -9.13 -21.84
CA LYS A 147 13.71 -8.08 -22.78
C LYS A 147 14.90 -8.52 -23.62
N LYS A 148 14.69 -8.62 -24.94
CA LYS A 148 15.76 -8.78 -25.93
C LYS A 148 16.73 -7.58 -25.84
N LYS A 149 17.97 -7.83 -25.42
CA LYS A 149 19.08 -6.87 -25.44
C LYS A 149 20.07 -7.22 -26.53
N GLU A 150 20.54 -6.20 -27.23
CA GLU A 150 21.54 -6.32 -28.28
C GLU A 150 22.86 -5.69 -27.83
N VAL A 151 23.95 -6.27 -28.30
CA VAL A 151 25.30 -5.72 -28.13
C VAL A 151 25.42 -4.47 -28.99
N TRP A 152 26.06 -3.43 -28.45
CA TRP A 152 26.25 -2.19 -29.19
C TRP A 152 27.25 -2.36 -30.33
N THR A 153 26.90 -1.82 -31.49
CA THR A 153 27.74 -1.83 -32.70
C THR A 153 28.47 -0.50 -32.92
N THR A 154 28.00 0.60 -32.33
CA THR A 154 28.53 1.94 -32.56
C THR A 154 29.49 2.38 -31.46
N LYS A 155 30.64 2.95 -31.84
CA LYS A 155 31.62 3.53 -30.90
C LYS A 155 31.00 4.56 -29.95
N GLY A 156 30.06 5.36 -30.47
CA GLY A 156 29.38 6.39 -29.70
C GLY A 156 28.63 5.85 -28.47
N ALA A 157 28.03 4.67 -28.54
CA ALA A 157 27.34 4.07 -27.40
C ALA A 157 28.30 3.74 -26.24
N TYR A 158 29.47 3.19 -26.57
CA TYR A 158 30.52 2.90 -25.60
C TYR A 158 31.11 4.17 -24.99
N TYR A 159 31.45 5.17 -25.82
CA TYR A 159 31.95 6.45 -25.30
C TYR A 159 30.94 7.15 -24.41
N ASN A 160 29.65 7.14 -24.75
CA ASN A 160 28.61 7.73 -23.91
C ASN A 160 28.51 7.04 -22.54
N ALA A 161 28.62 5.70 -22.52
CA ALA A 161 28.62 4.93 -21.29
C ALA A 161 29.90 5.17 -20.47
N LEU A 162 31.07 5.18 -21.11
CA LEU A 162 32.37 5.42 -20.48
C LEU A 162 32.47 6.84 -19.91
N ASN A 163 32.06 7.86 -20.66
CA ASN A 163 32.00 9.24 -20.16
C ASN A 163 31.11 9.35 -18.94
N ARG A 164 29.92 8.74 -18.98
CA ARG A 164 29.01 8.72 -17.84
C ARG A 164 29.63 8.02 -16.63
N TYR A 165 30.29 6.89 -16.85
CA TYR A 165 30.96 6.12 -15.80
C TYR A 165 32.05 6.95 -15.10
N ILE A 166 32.88 7.65 -15.89
CA ILE A 166 33.94 8.52 -15.38
C ILE A 166 33.36 9.74 -14.65
N VAL A 167 32.37 10.42 -15.23
CA VAL A 167 31.77 11.63 -14.64
C VAL A 167 31.22 11.39 -13.23
N PHE A 168 30.66 10.21 -13.00
CA PHE A 168 30.08 9.86 -11.71
C PHE A 168 31.02 9.06 -10.80
N GLY A 169 32.34 9.08 -11.03
CA GLY A 169 33.31 8.56 -10.08
C GLY A 169 33.60 7.06 -10.21
N CYS A 170 33.53 6.51 -11.43
CA CYS A 170 34.06 5.19 -11.79
C CYS A 170 33.52 4.00 -10.96
N HIS A 171 32.20 3.93 -10.77
CA HIS A 171 31.56 2.80 -10.10
C HIS A 171 30.33 2.31 -10.89
N PRO A 172 29.89 1.04 -10.76
CA PRO A 172 28.80 0.50 -11.59
C PRO A 172 27.50 1.31 -11.52
N ASN A 173 27.16 1.83 -10.34
CA ASN A 173 25.96 2.65 -10.13
C ASN A 173 25.98 3.99 -10.88
N ALA A 174 27.12 4.46 -11.40
CA ALA A 174 27.20 5.59 -12.33
C ALA A 174 26.32 5.39 -13.58
N LEU A 175 26.14 4.14 -14.00
CA LEU A 175 25.38 3.76 -15.19
C LEU A 175 23.87 3.64 -14.94
N LEU A 176 23.43 3.81 -13.68
CA LEU A 176 22.02 3.85 -13.32
C LEU A 176 21.31 5.03 -13.99
N PRO A 177 20.02 4.87 -14.33
CA PRO A 177 19.24 5.92 -14.97
C PRO A 177 18.70 6.92 -13.93
N CYS A 178 19.51 7.91 -13.54
CA CYS A 178 19.14 8.89 -12.52
C CYS A 178 18.04 9.87 -12.95
N LYS A 179 17.67 9.90 -14.25
CA LYS A 179 16.68 10.84 -14.82
C LYS A 179 15.32 10.21 -15.13
N LEU A 180 15.16 8.88 -15.01
CA LEU A 180 13.91 8.20 -15.37
C LEU A 180 12.74 8.51 -14.43
N LYS A 181 12.98 9.05 -13.22
CA LYS A 181 11.92 9.60 -12.36
C LYS A 181 11.12 10.72 -13.05
N ASN A 182 11.75 11.45 -13.97
CA ASN A 182 11.13 12.57 -14.69
C ASN A 182 10.55 12.16 -16.06
N SER A 183 10.72 10.91 -16.46
CA SER A 183 10.12 10.40 -17.70
C SER A 183 8.65 10.07 -17.45
N GLY A 184 7.76 10.81 -18.13
CA GLY A 184 6.30 10.68 -17.97
C GLY A 184 5.68 11.61 -16.92
N SER A 185 6.48 12.27 -16.07
CA SER A 185 5.98 13.27 -15.10
C SER A 185 5.67 14.64 -15.75
N ASN A 186 6.23 14.91 -16.92
CA ASN A 186 5.98 16.15 -17.68
C ASN A 186 4.71 16.12 -18.56
N TYR A 187 3.83 15.11 -18.42
CA TYR A 187 2.55 15.13 -19.11
C TYR A 187 1.66 16.22 -18.51
N LYS A 188 1.58 17.36 -19.19
CA LYS A 188 0.62 18.41 -18.86
C LYS A 188 -0.77 17.91 -19.22
N VAL A 189 -1.59 17.67 -18.21
CA VAL A 189 -3.01 17.35 -18.39
C VAL A 189 -3.70 18.63 -18.87
N PRO A 190 -4.33 18.65 -20.05
CA PRO A 190 -5.04 19.84 -20.53
C PRO A 190 -6.15 20.26 -19.56
N LEU A 191 -6.40 21.57 -19.46
CA LEU A 191 -7.43 22.10 -18.58
C LEU A 191 -8.84 21.77 -19.08
N LYS A 192 -9.08 21.95 -20.39
CA LYS A 192 -10.37 21.73 -21.09
C LYS A 192 -10.20 20.93 -22.39
N ILE A 193 -11.33 20.51 -22.97
CA ILE A 193 -11.42 19.83 -24.28
C ILE A 193 -11.26 20.87 -25.40
N GLU A 194 -10.11 21.52 -25.52
CA GLU A 194 -9.89 22.57 -26.54
C GLU A 194 -8.80 22.20 -27.56
N ASP A 195 -7.85 21.35 -27.18
CA ASP A 195 -6.88 20.75 -28.11
C ASP A 195 -7.15 19.26 -28.20
N ARG A 196 -7.02 18.67 -29.40
CA ARG A 196 -7.13 17.22 -29.70
C ARG A 196 -6.24 16.38 -28.75
N ASN A 197 -6.67 16.21 -27.51
CA ASN A 197 -6.02 15.42 -26.49
C ASN A 197 -6.42 14.00 -26.79
N ILE A 198 -5.78 13.39 -27.79
CA ILE A 198 -6.06 12.01 -28.16
C ILE A 198 -5.40 11.11 -27.12
N LYS A 199 -6.15 10.12 -26.61
CA LYS A 199 -5.60 9.09 -25.71
C LYS A 199 -4.39 8.43 -26.37
N ARG A 200 -3.19 8.62 -25.80
CA ARG A 200 -1.96 7.96 -26.23
C ARG A 200 -1.81 6.61 -25.50
N GLY A 201 -1.41 5.56 -26.20
CA GLY A 201 -1.14 4.24 -25.60
C GLY A 201 -1.96 3.10 -26.22
N ARG A 202 -2.05 1.97 -25.51
CA ARG A 202 -2.73 0.75 -25.97
C ARG A 202 -4.20 1.05 -26.26
N LYS A 203 -4.62 0.88 -27.51
CA LYS A 203 -6.03 0.95 -27.90
C LYS A 203 -6.77 -0.24 -27.28
N PRO A 204 -7.96 -0.06 -26.68
CA PRO A 204 -8.81 -1.17 -26.25
C PRO A 204 -9.02 -2.20 -27.37
N VAL A 205 -9.10 -3.48 -27.02
CA VAL A 205 -9.17 -4.60 -27.98
C VAL A 205 -10.39 -4.49 -28.91
N ARG A 206 -11.52 -3.95 -28.41
CA ARG A 206 -12.73 -3.70 -29.20
C ARG A 206 -12.60 -2.54 -30.19
N GLN A 207 -11.58 -1.70 -30.05
CA GLN A 207 -11.41 -0.45 -30.78
C GLN A 207 -10.68 -0.60 -32.13
N ALA A 208 -10.22 -1.80 -32.47
CA ALA A 208 -9.73 -2.08 -33.83
C ALA A 208 -10.83 -1.91 -34.90
N ARG A 209 -12.12 -1.78 -34.49
CA ARG A 209 -13.29 -1.66 -35.37
C ARG A 209 -14.04 -0.32 -35.28
N ILE A 210 -13.60 0.65 -34.45
CA ILE A 210 -14.26 1.95 -34.28
C ILE A 210 -13.29 3.05 -34.74
N SER A 211 -13.74 3.92 -35.66
CA SER A 211 -12.89 4.93 -36.33
C SER A 211 -12.60 6.18 -35.49
N ALA A 212 -13.37 6.43 -34.42
CA ALA A 212 -13.26 7.63 -33.60
C ALA A 212 -12.11 7.55 -32.56
N PRO A 213 -11.24 8.57 -32.43
CA PRO A 213 -10.19 8.60 -31.41
C PRO A 213 -10.76 9.00 -30.04
N ASN A 214 -10.59 8.17 -29.01
CA ASN A 214 -10.98 8.54 -27.65
C ASN A 214 -10.22 9.77 -27.14
N ILE A 215 -10.95 10.67 -26.48
CA ILE A 215 -10.34 11.77 -25.74
C ILE A 215 -9.51 11.28 -24.55
N GLY A 216 -8.40 11.96 -24.32
CA GLY A 216 -7.54 11.86 -23.17
C GLY A 216 -8.16 12.61 -22.00
N ILE A 217 -7.81 12.19 -20.78
CA ILE A 217 -8.35 12.82 -19.58
C ILE A 217 -7.85 14.27 -19.44
N THR A 218 -8.74 15.17 -19.00
CA THR A 218 -8.46 16.58 -18.70
C THR A 218 -8.48 16.84 -17.19
N ALA A 219 -8.08 18.02 -16.75
CA ALA A 219 -8.18 18.43 -15.36
C ALA A 219 -9.65 18.54 -14.90
N GLU A 220 -10.52 19.00 -15.78
CA GLU A 220 -11.98 19.05 -15.55
C GLU A 220 -12.57 17.67 -15.31
N HIS A 221 -12.24 16.67 -16.13
CA HIS A 221 -12.69 15.29 -15.91
C HIS A 221 -12.27 14.76 -14.54
N LYS A 222 -11.01 14.99 -14.13
CA LYS A 222 -10.54 14.59 -12.80
C LYS A 222 -11.34 15.28 -11.68
N SER A 223 -11.64 16.56 -11.84
CA SER A 223 -12.48 17.32 -10.90
C SER A 223 -13.89 16.74 -10.82
N ASN A 224 -14.50 16.41 -11.95
CA ASN A 224 -15.84 15.82 -12.02
C ASN A 224 -15.89 14.41 -11.39
N ILE A 225 -14.88 13.57 -11.64
CA ILE A 225 -14.75 12.27 -10.97
C ILE A 225 -14.60 12.46 -9.45
N ALA A 226 -13.82 13.44 -9.00
CA ALA A 226 -13.68 13.73 -7.57
C ALA A 226 -15.01 14.22 -6.95
N LYS A 227 -15.79 15.05 -7.64
CA LYS A 227 -17.13 15.48 -7.22
C LYS A 227 -18.07 14.29 -7.09
N LEU A 228 -18.08 13.38 -8.07
CA LEU A 228 -18.87 12.15 -8.01
C LEU A 228 -18.50 11.30 -6.79
N VAL A 229 -17.22 11.07 -6.56
CA VAL A 229 -16.76 10.30 -5.39
C VAL A 229 -17.18 10.98 -4.08
N LYS A 230 -17.09 12.32 -4.00
CA LYS A 230 -17.56 13.07 -2.83
C LYS A 230 -19.07 12.90 -2.60
N PHE A 231 -19.87 12.90 -3.66
CA PHE A 231 -21.30 12.62 -3.59
C PHE A 231 -21.58 11.19 -3.11
N LEU A 232 -20.90 10.18 -3.67
CA LEU A 232 -21.06 8.77 -3.27
C LEU A 232 -20.68 8.52 -1.80
N LYS A 233 -19.76 9.32 -1.25
CA LYS A 233 -19.39 9.28 0.18
C LYS A 233 -20.42 9.96 1.10
N SER A 234 -21.22 10.88 0.58
CA SER A 234 -22.18 11.63 1.38
C SER A 234 -23.32 10.73 1.87
N GLU A 235 -23.96 11.11 2.98
CA GLU A 235 -25.13 10.40 3.52
C GLU A 235 -26.25 10.25 2.48
N LYS A 236 -26.47 11.30 1.66
CA LYS A 236 -27.44 11.26 0.56
C LYS A 236 -27.06 10.21 -0.49
N GLY A 237 -25.80 10.19 -0.92
CA GLY A 237 -25.31 9.22 -1.91
C GLY A 237 -25.39 7.78 -1.42
N LYS A 238 -25.03 7.52 -0.16
CA LYS A 238 -25.15 6.19 0.46
C LYS A 238 -26.60 5.72 0.55
N LYS A 239 -27.52 6.62 0.89
CA LYS A 239 -28.96 6.31 0.96
C LYS A 239 -29.58 6.04 -0.41
N GLU A 240 -29.19 6.81 -1.41
CA GLU A 240 -29.71 6.71 -2.78
C GLU A 240 -29.12 5.50 -3.54
N TYR A 241 -27.88 5.12 -3.23
CA TYR A 241 -27.14 4.03 -3.89
C TYR A 241 -26.55 2.99 -2.90
N PRO A 242 -27.38 2.26 -2.13
CA PRO A 242 -26.91 1.30 -1.12
C PRO A 242 -26.13 0.11 -1.72
N ASN A 243 -26.48 -0.30 -2.95
CA ASN A 243 -25.79 -1.39 -3.67
C ASN A 243 -24.77 -0.84 -4.69
N PHE A 244 -23.86 0.01 -4.21
CA PHE A 244 -22.89 0.69 -5.07
C PHE A 244 -22.02 -0.29 -5.87
N THR A 245 -21.91 -0.04 -7.18
CA THR A 245 -20.99 -0.73 -8.09
C THR A 245 -20.24 0.28 -8.95
N PHE A 246 -19.04 -0.09 -9.41
CA PHE A 246 -18.30 0.75 -10.35
C PHE A 246 -19.06 0.99 -11.66
N LYS A 247 -19.86 0.03 -12.12
CA LYS A 247 -20.74 0.23 -13.28
C LYS A 247 -21.73 1.37 -13.02
N LYS A 248 -22.37 1.38 -11.84
CA LYS A 248 -23.29 2.46 -11.48
C LYS A 248 -22.59 3.81 -11.35
N ALA A 249 -21.36 3.83 -10.83
CA ALA A 249 -20.55 5.04 -10.79
C ALA A 249 -20.28 5.62 -12.18
N ILE A 250 -19.99 4.77 -13.17
CA ILE A 250 -19.76 5.18 -14.56
C ILE A 250 -21.04 5.78 -15.15
N GLU A 251 -22.19 5.11 -14.98
CA GLU A 251 -23.49 5.64 -15.41
C GLU A 251 -23.80 7.02 -14.78
N LEU A 252 -23.54 7.18 -13.48
CA LEU A 252 -23.73 8.45 -12.79
C LEU A 252 -22.75 9.53 -13.24
N TYR A 253 -21.52 9.16 -13.59
CA TYR A 253 -20.57 10.08 -14.16
C TYR A 253 -21.08 10.63 -15.51
N GLN A 254 -21.48 9.73 -16.40
CA GLN A 254 -22.00 10.09 -17.72
C GLN A 254 -23.25 10.95 -17.61
N PHE A 255 -24.20 10.56 -16.74
CA PHE A 255 -25.46 11.29 -16.55
C PHE A 255 -25.31 12.69 -15.93
N ASN A 256 -24.25 12.94 -15.15
CA ASN A 256 -24.05 14.23 -14.49
C ASN A 256 -23.07 15.15 -15.20
N PHE A 257 -22.14 14.61 -16.00
CA PHE A 257 -21.03 15.37 -16.55
C PHE A 257 -20.86 15.22 -18.07
N GLU A 258 -21.56 14.28 -18.71
CA GLU A 258 -21.52 14.05 -20.17
C GLU A 258 -22.91 14.27 -20.80
N THR A 259 -23.66 15.24 -20.25
CA THR A 259 -24.98 15.65 -20.73
C THR A 259 -25.08 17.17 -20.87
N THR A 260 -25.75 17.62 -21.92
CA THR A 260 -26.21 19.00 -22.09
C THR A 260 -27.55 19.19 -21.38
N ILE A 261 -27.68 20.27 -20.59
CA ILE A 261 -28.93 20.63 -19.90
C ILE A 261 -29.69 21.59 -20.80
N LEU A 262 -30.89 21.21 -21.24
CA LEU A 262 -31.84 22.10 -21.89
C LEU A 262 -32.92 22.49 -20.89
N GLU A 263 -33.14 23.79 -20.74
CA GLU A 263 -34.23 24.32 -19.93
C GLU A 263 -35.42 24.62 -20.85
N ARG A 264 -36.59 24.10 -20.49
CA ARG A 264 -37.85 24.41 -21.18
C ARG A 264 -38.84 24.92 -20.16
N GLU A 265 -39.39 26.10 -20.42
CA GLU A 265 -40.50 26.63 -19.64
C GLU A 265 -41.81 26.08 -20.19
N ILE A 266 -42.56 25.36 -19.36
CA ILE A 266 -43.89 24.86 -19.67
C ILE A 266 -44.80 25.34 -18.53
N GLU A 267 -45.84 26.11 -18.87
CA GLU A 267 -46.84 26.59 -17.90
C GLU A 267 -46.26 27.38 -16.71
N GLY A 268 -45.12 28.06 -16.89
CA GLY A 268 -44.45 28.85 -15.84
C GLY A 268 -43.51 28.05 -14.93
N GLU A 269 -43.35 26.74 -15.17
CA GLU A 269 -42.35 25.89 -14.51
C GLU A 269 -41.16 25.63 -15.43
N ILE A 270 -39.94 25.83 -14.92
CA ILE A 270 -38.69 25.55 -15.64
C ILE A 270 -38.37 24.06 -15.50
N HIS A 271 -38.54 23.29 -16.56
CA HIS A 271 -38.14 21.89 -16.64
C HIS A 271 -36.72 21.77 -17.22
N GLN A 272 -35.83 21.10 -16.48
CA GLN A 272 -34.48 20.78 -16.95
C GLN A 272 -34.44 19.38 -17.56
N ILE A 273 -34.18 19.28 -18.86
CA ILE A 273 -34.01 18.03 -19.59
C ILE A 273 -32.51 17.82 -19.84
N ARG A 274 -31.98 16.65 -19.46
CA ARG A 274 -30.59 16.28 -19.75
C ARG A 274 -30.52 15.44 -21.02
N ILE A 275 -29.72 15.87 -21.97
CA ILE A 275 -29.49 15.18 -23.23
C ILE A 275 -28.02 14.74 -23.27
N PRO A 276 -27.70 13.45 -23.49
CA PRO A 276 -26.33 12.99 -23.68
C PRO A 276 -25.62 13.78 -24.77
N PHE A 277 -24.30 13.95 -24.68
CA PHE A 277 -23.53 14.58 -25.76
C PHE A 277 -23.75 13.85 -27.08
N GLU A 278 -23.94 14.61 -28.16
CA GLU A 278 -24.27 14.07 -29.49
C GLU A 278 -23.12 13.25 -30.09
N ARG A 279 -21.88 13.56 -29.71
CA ARG A 279 -20.68 12.89 -30.22
C ARG A 279 -20.05 12.05 -29.11
N GLU A 280 -19.94 10.74 -29.35
CA GLU A 280 -19.20 9.82 -28.47
C GLU A 280 -17.73 10.24 -28.28
N GLU A 281 -17.17 10.98 -29.25
CA GLU A 281 -15.83 11.55 -29.20
C GLU A 281 -15.63 12.59 -28.10
N ASP A 282 -16.71 13.22 -27.62
CA ASP A 282 -16.65 14.22 -26.55
C ASP A 282 -16.73 13.57 -25.14
N CYS A 283 -16.91 12.24 -25.06
CA CYS A 283 -17.07 11.48 -23.83
C CYS A 283 -15.83 10.65 -23.48
N LEU A 284 -15.58 10.44 -22.18
CA LEU A 284 -14.57 9.49 -21.74
C LEU A 284 -15.06 8.06 -21.94
N SER A 285 -14.15 7.18 -22.39
CA SER A 285 -14.49 5.74 -22.40
C SER A 285 -14.72 5.21 -20.98
N GLU A 286 -15.64 4.24 -20.85
CA GLU A 286 -15.95 3.59 -19.57
C GLU A 286 -14.69 3.07 -18.86
N GLU A 287 -13.72 2.53 -19.61
CA GLU A 287 -12.44 2.06 -19.08
C GLU A 287 -11.60 3.20 -18.47
N GLN A 288 -11.63 4.40 -19.06
CA GLN A 288 -10.92 5.56 -18.51
C GLN A 288 -11.58 6.01 -17.20
N VAL A 289 -12.91 6.12 -17.18
CA VAL A 289 -13.66 6.47 -15.97
C VAL A 289 -13.40 5.42 -14.87
N TYR A 290 -13.50 4.14 -15.21
CA TYR A 290 -13.19 3.02 -14.31
C TYR A 290 -11.77 3.09 -13.74
N TYR A 291 -10.77 3.30 -14.60
CA TYR A 291 -9.36 3.41 -14.19
C TYR A 291 -9.16 4.55 -13.19
N HIS A 292 -9.75 5.71 -13.44
CA HIS A 292 -9.63 6.87 -12.55
C HIS A 292 -10.43 6.72 -11.25
N LEU A 293 -11.61 6.11 -11.30
CA LEU A 293 -12.38 5.76 -10.10
C LEU A 293 -11.59 4.80 -9.20
N LYS A 294 -10.99 3.74 -9.76
CA LYS A 294 -10.21 2.75 -8.99
C LYS A 294 -8.95 3.33 -8.33
N ARG A 295 -8.45 4.46 -8.81
CA ARG A 295 -7.34 5.18 -8.18
C ARG A 295 -7.75 6.03 -6.98
N ILE A 296 -9.05 6.36 -6.87
CA ILE A 296 -9.60 7.16 -5.78
C ILE A 296 -10.35 6.26 -4.78
N ILE A 297 -11.08 5.27 -5.29
CA ILE A 297 -11.84 4.28 -4.52
C ILE A 297 -10.99 3.01 -4.43
N ASP A 298 -10.25 2.88 -3.34
CA ASP A 298 -9.59 1.63 -2.96
C ASP A 298 -10.59 0.62 -2.39
N LYS A 299 -10.10 -0.58 -2.03
CA LYS A 299 -10.95 -1.67 -1.54
C LYS A 299 -11.67 -1.29 -0.23
N GLN A 300 -10.97 -0.63 0.68
CA GLN A 300 -11.53 -0.16 1.94
C GLN A 300 -12.66 0.84 1.70
N LEU A 301 -12.39 1.88 0.92
CA LEU A 301 -13.38 2.90 0.63
C LEU A 301 -14.58 2.35 -0.16
N TYR A 302 -14.35 1.39 -1.05
CA TYR A 302 -15.44 0.68 -1.74
C TYR A 302 -16.39 0.01 -0.73
N LEU A 303 -15.85 -0.70 0.25
CA LEU A 303 -16.65 -1.37 1.28
C LEU A 303 -17.35 -0.39 2.21
N GLN A 304 -16.71 0.72 2.57
CA GLN A 304 -17.33 1.79 3.37
C GLN A 304 -18.48 2.49 2.64
N ILE A 305 -18.36 2.72 1.33
CA ILE A 305 -19.45 3.29 0.52
C ILE A 305 -20.62 2.28 0.46
N LYS A 306 -20.32 0.99 0.32
CA LYS A 306 -21.32 -0.06 0.13
C LYS A 306 -22.05 -0.47 1.42
N HIS A 307 -21.32 -0.66 2.51
CA HIS A 307 -21.87 -1.19 3.77
C HIS A 307 -22.07 -0.09 4.82
N GLY A 308 -21.58 1.12 4.57
CA GLY A 308 -21.52 2.17 5.58
C GLY A 308 -20.36 1.95 6.56
N ASN A 309 -20.00 3.00 7.30
CA ASN A 309 -18.84 2.97 8.17
C ASN A 309 -19.04 1.98 9.34
N ILE A 310 -20.25 1.93 9.91
CA ILE A 310 -20.53 1.08 11.09
C ILE A 310 -20.42 -0.41 10.75
N SER A 311 -21.05 -0.87 9.66
CA SER A 311 -20.91 -2.28 9.23
C SER A 311 -19.53 -2.58 8.68
N TYR A 312 -18.84 -1.62 8.05
CA TYR A 312 -17.44 -1.78 7.67
C TYR A 312 -16.54 -2.07 8.88
N GLU A 313 -16.59 -1.24 9.92
CA GLU A 313 -15.78 -1.42 11.14
C GLU A 313 -16.11 -2.76 11.83
N LYS A 314 -17.38 -3.17 11.81
CA LYS A 314 -17.84 -4.42 12.43
C LYS A 314 -17.37 -5.66 11.67
N ASP A 315 -17.61 -5.70 10.36
CA ASP A 315 -17.61 -6.94 9.57
C ASP A 315 -16.44 -7.02 8.56
N PHE A 316 -15.79 -5.90 8.24
CA PHE A 316 -14.85 -5.81 7.10
C PHE A 316 -13.51 -5.11 7.38
N ALA A 317 -13.36 -4.45 8.53
CA ALA A 317 -12.09 -3.84 8.92
C ALA A 317 -11.04 -4.93 9.20
N ASP A 318 -9.80 -4.67 8.78
CA ASP A 318 -8.68 -5.56 9.09
C ASP A 318 -8.45 -5.57 10.61
N ARG A 319 -8.75 -6.70 11.25
CA ARG A 319 -8.57 -6.86 12.69
C ARG A 319 -7.12 -7.24 12.97
N GLN A 320 -6.35 -6.29 13.49
CA GLN A 320 -5.04 -6.55 14.09
C GLN A 320 -5.24 -6.71 15.60
N GLY A 321 -5.51 -7.93 16.02
CA GLY A 321 -5.61 -8.31 17.43
C GLY A 321 -5.71 -9.83 17.54
N SER A 322 -4.96 -10.41 18.47
CA SER A 322 -5.19 -11.80 18.89
C SER A 322 -6.21 -11.79 20.02
N ALA A 323 -7.16 -12.72 20.06
CA ALA A 323 -8.08 -12.86 21.20
C ALA A 323 -7.34 -13.04 22.55
N LEU A 324 -6.08 -13.50 22.50
CA LEU A 324 -5.19 -13.69 23.65
C LEU A 324 -4.42 -12.41 24.05
N GLU A 325 -4.54 -11.32 23.29
CA GLU A 325 -3.79 -10.10 23.52
C GLU A 325 -4.20 -9.45 24.85
N GLY A 326 -3.26 -9.45 25.79
CA GLY A 326 -3.47 -8.98 27.17
C GLY A 326 -3.97 -10.02 28.16
N VAL A 327 -4.03 -11.32 27.81
CA VAL A 327 -4.37 -12.43 28.71
C VAL A 327 -3.08 -13.16 29.13
N ILE A 328 -2.80 -13.20 30.43
CA ILE A 328 -1.52 -13.71 30.96
C ILE A 328 -1.56 -15.25 31.21
N GLY A 329 -2.75 -15.82 31.42
CA GLY A 329 -2.95 -17.25 31.67
C GLY A 329 -4.41 -17.60 31.96
N SER A 330 -4.69 -18.86 32.28
CA SER A 330 -6.03 -19.30 32.73
C SER A 330 -6.51 -18.51 33.95
N THR A 331 -7.83 -18.32 34.04
CA THR A 331 -8.47 -17.54 35.12
C THR A 331 -8.13 -16.05 35.08
N TYR A 332 -7.40 -15.58 34.07
CA TYR A 332 -7.12 -14.15 33.95
C TYR A 332 -8.34 -13.37 33.45
N ARG A 333 -9.06 -13.88 32.44
CA ARG A 333 -10.26 -13.24 31.89
C ARG A 333 -11.34 -14.25 31.58
N TYR A 334 -12.52 -14.05 32.15
CA TYR A 334 -13.74 -14.75 31.78
C TYR A 334 -14.62 -13.87 30.89
N GLU A 335 -15.24 -14.49 29.89
CA GLU A 335 -16.24 -13.87 29.02
C GLU A 335 -17.58 -14.58 29.21
N ILE A 336 -18.65 -13.80 29.35
CA ILE A 336 -20.02 -14.29 29.52
C ILE A 336 -20.83 -13.94 28.28
N ASP A 337 -21.49 -14.94 27.71
CA ASP A 337 -22.40 -14.79 26.58
C ASP A 337 -23.76 -15.42 26.89
N ALA A 338 -24.83 -14.80 26.39
CA ALA A 338 -26.20 -15.22 26.63
C ALA A 338 -26.88 -15.56 25.29
N THR A 339 -27.42 -16.77 25.17
CA THR A 339 -28.10 -17.24 23.96
C THR A 339 -29.46 -17.83 24.29
N VAL A 340 -30.49 -17.40 23.56
CA VAL A 340 -31.83 -17.98 23.65
C VAL A 340 -31.86 -19.32 22.91
N LEU A 341 -32.02 -20.43 23.63
CA LEU A 341 -32.03 -21.77 23.03
C LEU A 341 -33.24 -21.97 22.12
N ASP A 342 -33.07 -22.65 20.99
CA ASP A 342 -34.16 -22.94 20.04
C ASP A 342 -34.95 -24.21 20.43
N VAL A 343 -35.30 -24.31 21.71
CA VAL A 343 -36.10 -25.39 22.27
C VAL A 343 -37.20 -24.81 23.15
N TYR A 344 -38.41 -25.34 23.02
CA TYR A 344 -39.53 -24.98 23.89
C TYR A 344 -39.63 -25.96 25.05
N VAL A 345 -39.63 -25.44 26.27
CA VAL A 345 -39.79 -26.28 27.47
C VAL A 345 -41.27 -26.36 27.84
N ARG A 346 -41.77 -27.58 28.06
CA ARG A 346 -43.17 -27.79 28.45
C ARG A 346 -43.43 -27.29 29.87
N TYR A 347 -44.65 -26.79 30.09
CA TYR A 347 -45.08 -26.43 31.44
C TYR A 347 -45.26 -27.70 32.29
N PRO A 348 -44.53 -27.87 33.40
CA PRO A 348 -44.52 -29.12 34.15
C PRO A 348 -45.86 -29.46 34.83
N PHE A 349 -46.72 -28.46 35.03
CA PHE A 349 -48.04 -28.64 35.65
C PHE A 349 -49.19 -28.71 34.61
N ASP A 350 -48.89 -28.67 33.31
CA ASP A 350 -49.90 -28.82 32.27
C ASP A 350 -50.01 -30.28 31.80
N THR A 351 -51.18 -30.88 32.04
CA THR A 351 -51.50 -32.24 31.57
C THR A 351 -52.02 -32.27 30.13
N THR A 352 -52.37 -31.11 29.53
CA THR A 352 -52.92 -31.03 28.17
C THR A 352 -51.83 -31.02 27.08
N GLY A 353 -50.60 -30.64 27.45
CA GLY A 353 -49.46 -30.52 26.54
C GLY A 353 -49.55 -29.33 25.60
N GLN A 354 -50.44 -28.37 25.87
CA GLN A 354 -50.69 -27.19 25.04
C GLN A 354 -49.90 -25.96 25.53
N TYR A 355 -49.42 -25.97 26.78
CA TYR A 355 -48.70 -24.85 27.38
C TYR A 355 -47.19 -25.10 27.46
N SER A 356 -46.42 -24.06 27.13
CA SER A 356 -44.96 -24.04 27.24
C SER A 356 -44.52 -22.90 28.15
N MET A 357 -43.39 -23.09 28.85
CA MET A 357 -42.67 -22.04 29.59
C MET A 357 -41.94 -21.07 28.67
N GLY A 358 -41.99 -21.29 27.36
CA GLY A 358 -41.21 -20.56 26.37
C GLY A 358 -39.82 -21.16 26.14
N ARG A 359 -38.94 -20.34 25.59
CA ARG A 359 -37.56 -20.69 25.24
C ARG A 359 -36.61 -20.23 26.35
N PRO A 360 -35.77 -21.13 26.90
CA PRO A 360 -34.84 -20.74 27.95
C PRO A 360 -33.64 -19.99 27.38
N VAL A 361 -33.02 -19.17 28.22
CA VAL A 361 -31.78 -18.44 27.95
C VAL A 361 -30.62 -19.16 28.64
N LEU A 362 -29.61 -19.54 27.87
CA LEU A 362 -28.38 -20.16 28.33
C LEU A 362 -27.28 -19.09 28.41
N TYR A 363 -26.75 -18.88 29.61
CA TYR A 363 -25.56 -18.09 29.86
C TYR A 363 -24.36 -19.03 29.97
N LEU A 364 -23.32 -18.78 29.20
CA LEU A 364 -22.05 -19.51 29.28
C LEU A 364 -20.94 -18.57 29.76
N VAL A 365 -20.09 -19.07 30.65
CA VAL A 365 -18.86 -18.40 31.09
C VAL A 365 -17.68 -19.17 30.53
N ILE A 366 -16.81 -18.49 29.78
CA ILE A 366 -15.67 -19.08 29.08
C ILE A 366 -14.37 -18.42 29.55
N ASP A 367 -13.35 -19.23 29.86
CA ASP A 367 -11.99 -18.74 30.10
C ASP A 367 -11.29 -18.45 28.77
N VAL A 368 -10.90 -17.19 28.55
CA VAL A 368 -10.33 -16.75 27.25
C VAL A 368 -9.01 -17.46 26.93
N TYR A 369 -8.23 -17.83 27.94
CA TYR A 369 -6.93 -18.48 27.71
C TYR A 369 -7.09 -19.96 27.34
N SER A 370 -7.85 -20.73 28.13
CA SER A 370 -8.04 -22.17 27.90
C SER A 370 -9.19 -22.51 26.96
N THR A 371 -10.04 -21.54 26.63
CA THR A 371 -11.32 -21.71 25.92
C THR A 371 -12.31 -22.63 26.64
N MET A 372 -12.05 -23.00 27.90
CA MET A 372 -12.90 -23.91 28.67
C MET A 372 -14.15 -23.19 29.14
N ILE A 373 -15.30 -23.88 29.05
CA ILE A 373 -16.53 -23.43 29.71
C ILE A 373 -16.33 -23.63 31.21
N VAL A 374 -16.15 -22.53 31.94
CA VAL A 374 -15.89 -22.54 33.37
C VAL A 374 -17.17 -22.53 34.21
N GLY A 375 -18.31 -22.14 33.62
CA GLY A 375 -19.61 -22.16 34.28
C GLY A 375 -20.75 -21.83 33.34
N PHE A 376 -21.99 -22.04 33.80
CA PHE A 376 -23.19 -21.71 33.05
C PHE A 376 -24.38 -21.42 33.95
N TYR A 377 -25.41 -20.82 33.38
CA TYR A 377 -26.75 -20.68 33.98
C TYR A 377 -27.82 -20.87 32.90
N LEU A 378 -28.92 -21.54 33.25
CA LEU A 378 -30.05 -21.77 32.36
C LEU A 378 -31.32 -21.29 33.06
N GLY A 379 -32.01 -20.32 32.47
CA GLY A 379 -33.22 -19.72 33.04
C GLY A 379 -34.24 -19.31 31.99
N PHE A 380 -35.40 -18.81 32.42
CA PHE A 380 -36.43 -18.26 31.53
C PHE A 380 -36.50 -16.74 31.57
N ASP A 381 -35.70 -16.12 32.44
CA ASP A 381 -35.51 -14.68 32.44
C ASP A 381 -34.71 -14.28 31.20
N GLY A 382 -35.07 -13.16 30.58
CA GLY A 382 -34.34 -12.63 29.43
C GLY A 382 -32.87 -12.33 29.76
N PRO A 383 -32.04 -11.99 28.74
CA PRO A 383 -30.68 -11.49 28.94
C PRO A 383 -30.67 -10.36 30.00
N ASN A 384 -30.17 -10.67 31.19
CA ASN A 384 -30.14 -9.83 32.38
C ASN A 384 -28.91 -10.11 33.24
N TRP A 385 -28.58 -9.14 34.09
CA TRP A 385 -27.43 -9.23 34.97
C TRP A 385 -27.56 -10.37 35.99
N GLU A 386 -28.77 -10.65 36.46
CA GLU A 386 -29.01 -11.72 37.43
C GLU A 386 -28.58 -13.08 36.87
N GLY A 387 -28.90 -13.37 35.61
CA GLY A 387 -28.48 -14.58 34.92
C GLY A 387 -26.97 -14.67 34.73
N ALA A 388 -26.33 -13.56 34.32
CA ALA A 388 -24.88 -13.48 34.23
C ALA A 388 -24.19 -13.68 35.58
N ALA A 389 -24.74 -13.11 36.66
CA ALA A 389 -24.24 -13.26 38.01
C ALA A 389 -24.36 -14.71 38.50
N GLN A 390 -25.49 -15.38 38.25
CA GLN A 390 -25.64 -16.80 38.58
C GLN A 390 -24.66 -17.68 37.81
N ALA A 391 -24.42 -17.39 36.52
CA ALA A 391 -23.43 -18.09 35.71
C ALA A 391 -22.01 -17.90 36.27
N LEU A 392 -21.68 -16.69 36.72
CA LEU A 392 -20.38 -16.38 37.33
C LEU A 392 -20.21 -17.04 38.70
N VAL A 393 -21.25 -17.09 39.53
CA VAL A 393 -21.25 -17.84 40.80
C VAL A 393 -21.00 -19.32 40.52
N ASN A 394 -21.69 -19.89 39.54
CA ASN A 394 -21.42 -21.27 39.11
C ASN A 394 -19.97 -21.43 38.66
N ALA A 395 -19.42 -20.48 37.89
CA ALA A 395 -18.04 -20.52 37.42
C ALA A 395 -17.01 -20.57 38.56
N CYS A 396 -17.29 -19.85 39.66
CA CYS A 396 -16.44 -19.81 40.85
C CYS A 396 -16.75 -20.91 41.88
N SER A 397 -17.75 -21.76 41.63
CA SER A 397 -18.17 -22.83 42.56
C SER A 397 -17.54 -24.18 42.20
N CYS A 398 -17.42 -25.06 43.20
CA CYS A 398 -16.95 -26.43 43.02
C CYS A 398 -17.86 -27.22 42.07
N LYS A 399 -17.29 -27.71 40.95
CA LYS A 399 -18.05 -28.45 39.93
C LYS A 399 -18.46 -29.84 40.38
N VAL A 400 -17.65 -30.48 41.22
CA VAL A 400 -17.98 -31.79 41.82
C VAL A 400 -19.24 -31.67 42.67
N GLU A 401 -19.31 -30.67 43.56
CA GLU A 401 -20.50 -30.43 44.38
C GLU A 401 -21.71 -29.99 43.55
N PHE A 402 -21.50 -29.17 42.52
CA PHE A 402 -22.58 -28.74 41.62
C PHE A 402 -23.17 -29.92 40.84
N ALA A 403 -22.34 -30.76 40.24
CA ALA A 403 -22.78 -31.93 39.48
C ALA A 403 -23.53 -32.95 40.36
N ALA A 404 -23.08 -33.14 41.59
CA ALA A 404 -23.73 -34.03 42.55
C ALA A 404 -25.19 -33.65 42.83
N ARG A 405 -25.54 -32.35 42.81
CA ARG A 405 -26.93 -31.87 42.98
C ARG A 405 -27.88 -32.35 41.87
N PHE A 406 -27.32 -32.69 40.71
CA PHE A 406 -28.06 -33.18 39.55
C PHE A 406 -27.85 -34.68 39.31
N ASN A 407 -27.36 -35.41 40.32
CA ASN A 407 -27.05 -36.84 40.27
C ASN A 407 -25.96 -37.23 39.25
N TYR A 408 -25.00 -36.33 38.99
CA TYR A 408 -23.81 -36.62 38.20
C TYR A 408 -22.58 -36.75 39.09
N SER A 409 -21.80 -37.82 38.91
CA SER A 409 -20.53 -38.04 39.61
C SER A 409 -19.38 -37.68 38.69
N ILE A 410 -18.67 -36.60 39.01
CA ILE A 410 -17.45 -36.16 38.31
C ILE A 410 -16.31 -36.02 39.30
N THR A 411 -15.08 -36.05 38.80
CA THR A 411 -13.86 -35.75 39.57
C THR A 411 -13.40 -34.31 39.33
N GLU A 412 -12.53 -33.78 40.18
CA GLU A 412 -11.95 -32.44 39.99
C GLU A 412 -11.18 -32.31 38.67
N GLY A 413 -10.62 -33.41 38.15
CA GLY A 413 -9.91 -33.41 36.87
C GLY A 413 -10.83 -33.32 35.65
N ASP A 414 -12.09 -33.72 35.77
CA ASP A 414 -13.06 -33.68 34.67
C ASP A 414 -13.53 -32.25 34.37
N TRP A 415 -13.60 -31.41 35.41
CA TRP A 415 -13.98 -30.00 35.27
C TRP A 415 -13.22 -29.12 36.29
N PRO A 416 -11.93 -28.81 36.02
CA PRO A 416 -11.05 -28.09 36.94
C PRO A 416 -11.31 -26.57 36.92
N ALA A 417 -12.56 -26.16 37.14
CA ALA A 417 -13.00 -24.77 37.06
C ALA A 417 -13.76 -24.36 38.32
N HIS A 418 -13.08 -23.71 39.25
CA HIS A 418 -13.70 -23.18 40.48
C HIS A 418 -13.00 -21.91 40.98
N HIS A 419 -12.17 -21.29 40.14
CA HIS A 419 -11.35 -20.15 40.52
C HIS A 419 -12.03 -18.83 40.13
N VAL A 420 -11.83 -17.83 40.99
CA VAL A 420 -12.31 -16.46 40.77
C VAL A 420 -11.42 -15.74 39.76
N PRO A 421 -11.97 -15.15 38.69
CA PRO A 421 -11.18 -14.53 37.64
C PRO A 421 -10.60 -13.18 38.04
N VAL A 422 -9.51 -12.78 37.40
CA VAL A 422 -8.96 -11.41 37.55
C VAL A 422 -9.84 -10.37 36.83
N GLN A 423 -10.39 -10.74 35.68
CA GLN A 423 -11.28 -9.91 34.87
C GLN A 423 -12.50 -10.69 34.40
N ALA A 424 -13.64 -10.03 34.35
CA ALA A 424 -14.84 -10.56 33.72
C ALA A 424 -15.40 -9.55 32.72
N ALA A 425 -15.83 -10.05 31.56
CA ALA A 425 -16.46 -9.26 30.51
C ALA A 425 -17.78 -9.92 30.08
N VAL A 426 -18.78 -9.10 29.78
CA VAL A 426 -20.12 -9.54 29.35
C VAL A 426 -20.47 -8.80 28.06
N ASP A 427 -21.02 -9.50 27.08
CA ASP A 427 -21.41 -8.88 25.80
C ASP A 427 -22.61 -7.93 25.99
N ASN A 428 -22.56 -6.80 25.28
CA ASN A 428 -23.39 -5.62 25.52
C ASN A 428 -24.80 -5.75 24.88
N GLY A 429 -25.56 -6.76 25.30
CA GLY A 429 -26.97 -6.92 24.96
C GLY A 429 -27.89 -6.43 26.08
N THR A 430 -28.20 -5.13 26.15
CA THR A 430 -29.20 -4.54 27.11
C THR A 430 -28.91 -4.70 28.62
N GLU A 431 -27.93 -5.50 29.00
CA GLU A 431 -27.50 -5.74 30.38
C GLU A 431 -26.55 -4.61 30.83
N GLN A 432 -27.11 -3.52 31.37
CA GLN A 432 -26.33 -2.55 32.14
C GLN A 432 -26.45 -2.87 33.64
N PRO A 433 -25.41 -3.44 34.26
CA PRO A 433 -25.20 -3.35 35.69
C PRO A 433 -25.03 -1.89 36.11
N ASP A 434 -25.78 -1.49 37.11
CA ASP A 434 -25.53 -0.26 37.87
C ASP A 434 -24.07 -0.23 38.37
N LYS A 435 -23.46 0.95 38.45
CA LYS A 435 -22.11 1.16 39.03
C LYS A 435 -21.94 0.54 40.43
N VAL A 436 -23.04 0.30 41.13
CA VAL A 436 -23.10 -0.39 42.42
C VAL A 436 -22.58 -1.82 42.29
N ILE A 437 -22.96 -2.53 41.24
CA ILE A 437 -22.63 -3.94 41.03
C ILE A 437 -21.13 -4.12 40.77
N SER A 438 -20.53 -3.29 39.90
CA SER A 438 -19.08 -3.36 39.65
C SER A 438 -18.27 -3.06 40.91
N THR A 439 -18.79 -2.18 41.79
CA THR A 439 -18.18 -1.86 43.08
C THR A 439 -18.24 -3.05 44.04
N VAL A 440 -19.38 -3.76 44.11
CA VAL A 440 -19.54 -4.96 44.95
C VAL A 440 -18.65 -6.10 44.47
N LEU A 441 -18.59 -6.36 43.16
CA LEU A 441 -17.71 -7.40 42.59
C LEU A 441 -16.23 -7.14 42.86
N GLN A 442 -15.81 -5.86 42.83
CA GLN A 442 -14.44 -5.48 43.17
C GLN A 442 -14.14 -5.63 44.67
N ALA A 443 -15.06 -5.21 45.53
CA ALA A 443 -14.85 -5.18 46.98
C ALA A 443 -14.92 -6.56 47.64
N GLU A 444 -15.88 -7.41 47.24
CA GLU A 444 -16.18 -8.68 47.90
C GLU A 444 -15.52 -9.89 47.22
N LEU A 445 -15.38 -9.88 45.90
CA LEU A 445 -14.88 -11.01 45.11
C LEU A 445 -13.48 -10.79 44.55
N GLY A 446 -12.91 -9.59 44.65
CA GLY A 446 -11.56 -9.30 44.18
C GLY A 446 -11.39 -9.28 42.66
N ILE A 447 -12.49 -9.21 41.89
CA ILE A 447 -12.47 -9.11 40.43
C ILE A 447 -12.06 -7.69 40.06
N ARG A 448 -10.83 -7.50 39.59
CA ARG A 448 -10.21 -6.18 39.42
C ARG A 448 -10.73 -5.41 38.22
N GLY A 449 -11.11 -6.10 37.15
CA GLY A 449 -11.62 -5.50 35.94
C GLY A 449 -12.96 -6.10 35.55
N TYR A 450 -14.04 -5.36 35.76
CA TYR A 450 -15.33 -5.67 35.18
C TYR A 450 -15.57 -4.71 34.02
N SER A 451 -15.37 -5.17 32.79
CA SER A 451 -15.51 -4.34 31.60
C SER A 451 -16.62 -4.87 30.71
N PHE A 452 -17.63 -4.04 30.47
CA PHE A 452 -18.46 -4.18 29.28
C PHE A 452 -17.55 -3.95 28.09
N ALA A 453 -17.32 -4.99 27.30
CA ALA A 453 -16.55 -4.81 26.08
C ALA A 453 -17.24 -3.69 25.29
N ALA A 454 -16.51 -2.61 24.98
CA ALA A 454 -16.98 -1.68 23.98
C ALA A 454 -17.36 -2.53 22.77
N VAL A 455 -18.64 -2.45 22.36
CA VAL A 455 -19.12 -2.89 21.05
C VAL A 455 -17.98 -2.58 20.08
N TYR A 456 -17.50 -3.56 19.29
CA TYR A 456 -16.30 -3.54 18.43
C TYR A 456 -15.11 -4.46 18.84
N ARG A 457 -15.34 -5.62 19.47
CA ARG A 457 -14.36 -6.74 19.47
C ARG A 457 -15.01 -8.07 19.06
N GLY A 458 -15.19 -8.26 17.77
CA GLY A 458 -15.79 -9.47 17.19
C GLY A 458 -14.88 -10.71 17.16
N ASP A 459 -13.76 -10.75 17.90
CA ASP A 459 -12.81 -11.87 17.87
C ASP A 459 -13.16 -13.00 18.85
N ALA A 460 -13.92 -12.72 19.91
CA ALA A 460 -14.41 -13.76 20.82
C ALA A 460 -15.58 -14.58 20.22
N LYS A 461 -16.33 -14.00 19.28
CA LYS A 461 -17.47 -14.70 18.66
C LYS A 461 -17.08 -15.96 17.90
N GLY A 462 -15.86 -16.07 17.39
CA GLY A 462 -15.41 -17.26 16.65
C GLY A 462 -15.26 -18.52 17.53
N THR A 463 -14.78 -18.36 18.77
CA THR A 463 -14.63 -19.46 19.73
C THR A 463 -15.98 -19.88 20.30
N VAL A 464 -16.89 -18.91 20.45
CA VAL A 464 -18.20 -19.07 21.08
C VAL A 464 -19.25 -19.60 20.09
N GLU A 465 -19.29 -19.14 18.83
CA GLU A 465 -20.19 -19.64 17.79
C GLU A 465 -19.92 -21.11 17.39
N GLY A 466 -18.73 -21.64 17.69
CA GLY A 466 -18.40 -23.05 17.55
C GLY A 466 -18.97 -23.95 18.65
N ALA A 467 -19.06 -23.45 19.88
CA ALA A 467 -19.57 -24.20 21.04
C ALA A 467 -21.10 -24.33 21.04
N PHE A 468 -21.81 -23.40 20.40
CA PHE A 468 -23.27 -23.43 20.26
C PHE A 468 -23.78 -24.30 19.10
N ARG A 469 -22.89 -24.94 18.33
CA ARG A 469 -23.28 -25.96 17.34
C ARG A 469 -23.33 -27.33 18.01
N CYS A 470 -24.49 -27.68 18.55
CA CYS A 470 -24.86 -29.08 18.84
C CYS A 470 -25.53 -29.70 17.60
#